data_AF-A0A914U2Y5-F1
#
_entry.id   AF-A0A914U2Y5-F1
#
_cell.length_a   1.000
_cell.length_b   1.000
_cell.length_c   1.000
_cell.angle_alpha   90.00
_cell.angle_beta   90.00
_cell.angle_gamma   90.00
#
_symmetry.space_group_name_H-M   'P 1'
#
loop_
_entity.id
_entity.type
_entity.pdbx_description
1 polymer ?
#
loop_
_entity_poly.entity_id
_entity_poly.type
_entity_poly.pdbx_seq_one_letter_code
_entity_poly.pdbx_strand_id
1 'polypeptide(L)'
;MKIIVIGVAPTALGFAYRLNELKKENAEEVKNVELIMLEQESFAGGLSCTAIDEKGFLWDMGIHITFSQNYPYYDKATQEAVKEWNSLQRNCLVDMNCMFGEKGIHLVPYPAQFAVPLFPEKNKQNCLAELKERYESKSDIRPVTFEDWVLKNFGPTIHDSFFKPYMRKIWTIETSKMTPIWVGNRVAKLPQEKLESLCAMSKEELV
;
A
#
# COMPACT_ATOMS: atom_id res chain seq x y z
N MET A 1 25.88 -22.44 19.31
CA MET A 1 25.89 -21.63 18.07
C MET A 1 25.62 -20.19 18.44
N LYS A 2 26.38 -19.23 17.90
CA LYS A 2 26.17 -17.80 18.14
C LYS A 2 25.60 -17.17 16.87
N ILE A 3 24.49 -16.45 17.02
CA ILE A 3 23.84 -15.70 15.94
C ILE A 3 23.98 -14.22 16.26
N ILE A 4 24.53 -13.46 15.32
CA ILE A 4 24.64 -12.01 15.42
C ILE A 4 23.65 -11.41 14.43
N VAL A 5 22.79 -10.52 14.94
CA VAL A 5 21.83 -9.75 14.14
C VAL A 5 22.23 -8.28 14.21
N ILE A 6 22.33 -7.64 13.04
CA ILE A 6 22.65 -6.23 12.90
C ILE A 6 21.37 -5.48 12.53
N GLY A 7 21.03 -4.46 13.30
CA GLY A 7 19.77 -3.74 13.26
C GLY A 7 18.69 -4.40 14.13
N VAL A 8 17.99 -3.59 14.92
CA VAL A 8 16.91 -4.00 15.82
C VAL A 8 15.61 -3.34 15.34
N ALA A 9 15.21 -3.72 14.13
CA ALA A 9 13.97 -3.31 13.47
C ALA A 9 12.95 -4.48 13.47
N PRO A 10 11.71 -4.30 12.95
CA PRO A 10 10.67 -5.33 13.02
C PRO A 10 11.09 -6.73 12.53
N THR A 11 11.94 -6.82 11.50
CA THR A 11 12.48 -8.10 11.01
C THR A 11 13.29 -8.83 12.08
N ALA A 12 14.21 -8.11 12.74
CA ALA A 12 15.09 -8.66 13.77
C ALA A 12 14.32 -8.97 15.06
N LEU A 13 13.36 -8.10 15.43
CA LEU A 13 12.46 -8.32 16.56
C LEU A 13 11.59 -9.56 16.35
N GLY A 14 11.09 -9.79 15.13
CA GLY A 14 10.35 -11.01 14.79
C GLY A 14 11.19 -12.28 14.93
N PHE A 15 12.45 -12.25 14.49
CA PHE A 15 13.40 -13.35 14.69
C PHE A 15 13.65 -13.61 16.19
N ALA A 16 13.93 -12.56 16.96
CA ALA A 16 14.18 -12.65 18.40
C ALA A 16 12.94 -13.17 19.15
N TYR A 17 11.75 -12.72 18.77
CA TYR A 17 10.48 -13.17 19.32
C TYR A 17 10.28 -14.67 19.10
N ARG A 18 10.48 -15.18 17.88
CA ARG A 18 10.37 -16.61 17.60
C ARG A 18 11.42 -17.45 18.32
N LEU A 19 12.67 -16.97 18.38
CA LEU A 19 13.73 -17.66 19.10
C LEU A 19 13.41 -17.75 20.60
N ASN A 20 12.85 -16.67 21.18
CA ASN A 20 12.44 -16.64 22.58
C ASN A 20 11.30 -17.64 22.86
N GLU A 21 10.31 -17.75 21.96
CA GLU A 21 9.26 -18.78 22.08
C GLU A 21 9.85 -20.20 22.09
N LEU A 22 10.70 -20.53 21.12
CA LEU A 22 11.32 -21.86 21.04
C LEU A 22 12.15 -22.19 22.28
N LYS A 23 12.83 -21.19 22.86
CA LYS A 23 13.57 -21.36 24.12
C LYS A 23 12.63 -21.64 25.30
N LYS A 24 11.49 -20.94 25.40
CA LYS A 24 10.47 -21.19 26.43
C LYS A 24 9.84 -22.58 26.28
N GLU A 25 9.72 -23.07 25.06
CA GLU A 25 9.24 -24.42 24.73
C GLU A 25 10.30 -25.51 24.97
N ASN A 26 11.53 -25.14 25.39
CA ASN A 26 12.67 -26.04 25.54
C ASN A 26 13.01 -26.85 24.27
N ALA A 27 12.80 -26.25 23.09
CA ALA A 27 13.12 -26.89 21.81
C ALA A 27 14.64 -27.17 21.71
N GLU A 28 15.00 -28.42 21.42
CA GLU A 28 16.39 -28.89 21.45
C GLU A 28 17.26 -28.17 20.40
N GLU A 29 16.65 -27.75 19.29
CA GLU A 29 17.31 -27.05 18.18
C GLU A 29 17.87 -25.68 18.58
N VAL A 30 17.32 -25.03 19.61
CA VAL A 30 17.73 -23.69 20.06
C VAL A 30 18.42 -23.66 21.41
N LYS A 31 18.59 -24.81 22.06
CA LYS A 31 19.12 -24.95 23.43
C LYS A 31 20.48 -24.29 23.63
N ASN A 32 21.36 -24.42 22.64
CA ASN A 32 22.72 -23.85 22.65
C ASN A 32 22.85 -22.63 21.75
N VAL A 33 21.75 -21.93 21.44
CA VAL A 33 21.75 -20.74 20.58
C VAL A 33 21.87 -19.48 21.44
N GLU A 34 22.95 -18.74 21.23
CA GLU A 34 23.16 -17.40 21.79
C GLU A 34 22.81 -16.36 20.71
N LEU A 35 21.93 -15.40 21.03
CA LEU A 35 21.57 -14.31 20.14
C LEU A 35 22.18 -13.00 20.66
N ILE A 36 22.95 -12.34 19.80
CA ILE A 36 23.46 -10.98 20.03
C ILE A 36 22.81 -10.07 19.01
N MET A 37 22.15 -9.02 19.48
CA MET A 37 21.53 -8.01 18.62
C MET A 37 22.29 -6.70 18.78
N LEU A 38 22.66 -6.09 17.65
CA LEU A 38 23.40 -4.84 17.60
C LEU A 38 22.54 -3.79 16.92
N GLU A 39 22.23 -2.70 17.62
CA GLU A 39 21.57 -1.51 17.07
C GLU A 39 22.56 -0.35 17.16
N GLN A 40 22.62 0.46 16.10
CA GLN A 40 23.39 1.70 16.11
C GLN A 40 22.67 2.77 16.93
N GLU A 41 21.34 2.83 16.81
CA GLU A 41 20.51 3.78 17.54
C GLU A 41 20.35 3.41 19.02
N SER A 42 19.96 4.38 19.84
CA SER A 42 19.68 4.15 21.27
C SER A 42 18.35 3.43 21.54
N PHE A 43 17.56 3.18 20.49
CA PHE A 43 16.23 2.58 20.56
C PHE A 43 16.03 1.57 19.43
N ALA A 44 15.14 0.60 19.66
CA ALA A 44 14.70 -0.36 18.67
C ALA A 44 13.53 0.18 17.84
N GLY A 45 13.41 -0.28 16.59
CA GLY A 45 12.23 -0.07 15.73
C GLY A 45 12.57 0.36 14.31
N GLY A 46 13.78 0.87 14.06
CA GLY A 46 14.22 1.31 12.73
C GLY A 46 13.25 2.33 12.11
N LEU A 47 12.75 2.05 10.90
CA LEU A 47 11.79 2.93 10.21
C LEU A 47 10.40 2.96 10.86
N SER A 48 10.11 2.08 11.82
CA SER A 48 8.82 2.05 12.54
C SER A 48 8.89 2.79 13.88
N CYS A 49 9.87 3.66 14.07
CA CYS A 49 10.00 4.49 15.26
C CYS A 49 9.17 5.77 15.20
N THR A 50 8.84 6.27 16.38
CA THR A 50 8.20 7.56 16.61
C THR A 50 9.18 8.50 17.30
N ALA A 51 9.38 9.69 16.75
CA ALA A 51 10.11 10.79 17.38
C ALA A 51 9.14 11.73 18.10
N ILE A 52 9.62 12.41 19.15
CA ILE A 52 8.86 13.44 19.86
C ILE A 52 9.58 14.76 19.64
N ASP A 53 8.87 15.79 19.16
CA ASP A 53 9.45 17.12 18.99
C ASP A 53 9.47 17.94 20.29
N GLU A 54 10.11 19.11 20.27
CA GLU A 54 10.25 20.00 21.42
C GLU A 54 8.91 20.50 22.00
N LYS A 55 7.83 20.38 21.22
CA LYS A 55 6.47 20.78 21.61
C LYS A 55 5.61 19.59 22.06
N GLY A 56 6.18 18.38 22.06
CA GLY A 56 5.50 17.16 22.48
C GLY A 56 4.64 16.50 21.40
N PHE A 57 4.77 16.88 20.11
CA PHE A 57 4.10 16.17 19.02
C PHE A 57 4.88 14.91 18.63
N LEU A 58 4.13 13.85 18.30
CA LEU A 58 4.66 12.57 17.89
C LEU A 58 4.73 12.49 16.36
N TRP A 59 5.88 12.04 15.85
CA TRP A 59 6.18 11.97 14.43
C TRP A 59 6.76 10.60 14.07
N ASP A 60 6.05 9.87 13.22
CA ASP A 60 6.57 8.64 12.62
C ASP A 60 7.35 8.96 11.33
N MET A 61 8.22 8.02 10.92
CA MET A 61 8.92 8.08 9.64
C MET A 61 8.01 7.66 8.47
N GLY A 62 6.97 8.44 8.24
CA GLY A 62 5.88 8.14 7.30
C GLY A 62 4.65 7.58 8.00
N ILE A 63 3.66 7.14 7.21
CA ILE A 63 2.38 6.67 7.74
C ILE A 63 2.48 5.18 8.07
N HIS A 64 2.40 4.85 9.35
CA HIS A 64 2.33 3.46 9.82
C HIS A 64 0.92 3.14 10.32
N ILE A 65 0.33 2.08 9.76
CA ILE A 65 -0.94 1.51 10.21
C ILE A 65 -0.75 0.00 10.24
N THR A 66 -1.17 -0.63 11.33
CA THR A 66 -1.09 -2.07 11.52
C THR A 66 -2.33 -2.76 10.96
N PHE A 67 -2.14 -3.75 10.08
CA PHE A 67 -3.20 -4.64 9.58
C PHE A 67 -2.88 -6.09 9.94
N SER A 68 -3.68 -6.71 10.80
CA SER A 68 -3.42 -8.07 11.27
C SER A 68 -4.31 -9.15 10.65
N GLN A 69 -5.28 -8.77 9.81
CA GLN A 69 -6.37 -9.63 9.30
C GLN A 69 -5.95 -10.92 8.57
N ASN A 70 -4.66 -11.12 8.25
CA ASN A 70 -4.15 -12.37 7.69
C ASN A 70 -2.81 -12.82 8.30
N TYR A 71 -2.41 -12.25 9.44
CA TYR A 71 -1.11 -12.49 10.06
C TYR A 71 -1.25 -12.79 11.56
N PRO A 72 -1.84 -13.95 11.94
CA PRO A 72 -2.14 -14.25 13.34
C PRO A 72 -0.90 -14.28 14.24
N TYR A 73 0.24 -14.70 13.71
CA TYR A 73 1.50 -14.70 14.46
C TYR A 73 2.00 -13.28 14.79
N TYR A 74 1.86 -12.37 13.82
CA TYR A 74 2.17 -10.97 14.02
C TYR A 74 1.16 -10.30 14.96
N ASP A 75 -0.13 -10.58 14.80
CA ASP A 75 -1.19 -10.09 15.68
C ASP A 75 -0.91 -10.46 17.14
N LYS A 76 -0.63 -11.73 17.40
CA LYS A 76 -0.21 -12.25 18.71
C LYS A 76 0.97 -11.43 19.27
N ALA A 77 2.05 -11.30 18.50
CA ALA A 77 3.23 -10.57 18.95
C ALA A 77 2.92 -9.10 19.30
N THR A 78 2.10 -8.42 18.50
CA THR A 78 1.71 -7.02 18.76
C THR A 78 0.78 -6.85 19.95
N GLN A 79 -0.17 -7.77 20.16
CA GLN A 79 -1.09 -7.78 21.31
C GLN A 79 -0.41 -8.19 22.62
N GLU A 80 0.65 -9.01 22.54
CA GLU A 80 1.50 -9.31 23.68
C GLU A 80 2.31 -8.08 24.11
N ALA A 81 2.86 -7.33 23.14
CA ALA A 81 3.67 -6.15 23.38
C ALA A 81 2.86 -4.92 23.85
N VAL A 82 1.68 -4.69 23.26
CA VAL A 82 0.81 -3.54 23.56
C VAL A 82 -0.62 -4.02 23.74
N LYS A 83 -1.23 -3.68 24.89
CA LYS A 83 -2.57 -4.14 25.28
C LYS A 83 -3.71 -3.29 24.73
N GLU A 84 -3.46 -2.00 24.52
CA GLU A 84 -4.47 -1.05 24.11
C GLU A 84 -4.24 -0.63 22.65
N TRP A 85 -5.25 -0.82 21.81
CA TRP A 85 -5.20 -0.50 20.39
C TRP A 85 -6.45 0.30 19.97
N ASN A 86 -6.23 1.30 19.13
CA ASN A 86 -7.31 1.97 18.43
C ASN A 86 -7.66 1.21 17.15
N SER A 87 -8.93 0.82 17.00
CA SER A 87 -9.45 0.25 15.77
C SER A 87 -10.11 1.33 14.92
N LEU A 88 -9.67 1.46 13.67
CA LEU A 88 -10.12 2.51 12.77
C LEU A 88 -10.67 1.90 11.48
N GLN A 89 -11.81 2.40 11.02
CA GLN A 89 -12.26 2.16 9.65
C GLN A 89 -11.46 3.07 8.71
N ARG A 90 -10.83 2.48 7.69
CA ARG A 90 -10.01 3.24 6.74
C ARG A 90 -10.90 4.22 5.95
N ASN A 91 -10.66 5.51 6.13
CA ASN A 91 -11.19 6.57 5.28
C ASN A 91 -10.03 7.21 4.51
N CYS A 92 -9.96 6.95 3.20
CA CYS A 92 -8.86 7.43 2.36
C CYS A 92 -9.46 8.06 1.10
N LEU A 93 -9.07 9.31 0.86
CA LEU A 93 -9.59 10.13 -0.23
C LEU A 93 -8.46 10.56 -1.15
N VAL A 94 -8.79 10.77 -2.42
CA VAL A 94 -7.88 11.24 -3.47
C VAL A 94 -8.39 12.59 -3.95
N ASP A 95 -7.51 13.59 -3.99
CA ASP A 95 -7.85 14.91 -4.54
C ASP A 95 -7.65 14.93 -6.06
N MET A 96 -8.76 15.03 -6.78
CA MET A 96 -8.81 14.98 -8.25
C MET A 96 -8.30 16.27 -8.91
N ASN A 97 -8.20 17.38 -8.20
CA ASN A 97 -7.72 18.64 -8.78
C ASN A 97 -6.27 18.50 -9.27
N CYS A 98 -5.45 17.79 -8.51
CA CYS A 98 -4.07 17.51 -8.89
C CYS A 98 -3.97 16.64 -10.15
N MET A 99 -5.00 15.83 -10.44
CA MET A 99 -5.04 14.95 -11.61
C MET A 99 -5.42 15.70 -12.90
N PHE A 100 -6.29 16.70 -12.80
CA PHE A 100 -6.86 17.40 -13.97
C PHE A 100 -6.54 18.89 -14.04
N GLY A 101 -5.80 19.44 -13.09
CA GLY A 101 -5.44 20.86 -13.05
C GLY A 101 -6.63 21.79 -12.76
N GLU A 102 -7.64 21.29 -12.06
CA GLU A 102 -8.83 22.06 -11.69
C GLU A 102 -8.61 22.88 -10.41
N LYS A 103 -9.43 23.92 -10.21
CA LYS A 103 -9.36 24.76 -9.00
C LYS A 103 -10.25 24.17 -7.90
N GLY A 104 -9.74 24.14 -6.68
CA GLY A 104 -10.51 23.77 -5.48
C GLY A 104 -9.98 22.51 -4.81
N ILE A 105 -10.84 21.83 -4.05
CA ILE A 105 -10.61 20.51 -3.45
C ILE A 105 -11.76 19.60 -3.88
N HIS A 106 -11.46 18.48 -4.54
CA HIS A 106 -12.45 17.53 -5.04
C HIS A 106 -12.00 16.13 -4.63
N LEU A 107 -12.46 15.73 -3.45
CA LEU A 107 -12.08 14.48 -2.83
C LEU A 107 -13.00 13.36 -3.29
N VAL A 108 -12.39 12.26 -3.74
CA VAL A 108 -13.10 11.03 -4.12
C VAL A 108 -12.54 9.85 -3.33
N PRO A 109 -13.35 8.82 -3.03
CA PRO A 109 -12.88 7.63 -2.34
C PRO A 109 -11.75 6.92 -3.08
N TYR A 110 -10.72 6.50 -2.36
CA TYR A 110 -9.73 5.55 -2.88
C TYR A 110 -10.37 4.18 -3.10
N PRO A 111 -10.12 3.47 -4.22
CA PRO A 111 -9.10 3.76 -5.25
C PRO A 111 -9.50 4.79 -6.31
N ALA A 112 -8.58 5.66 -6.72
CA ALA A 112 -8.85 6.75 -7.68
C ALA A 112 -9.42 6.27 -9.03
N GLN A 113 -8.99 5.11 -9.50
CA GLN A 113 -9.49 4.52 -10.74
C GLN A 113 -10.98 4.12 -10.69
N PHE A 114 -11.60 4.08 -9.49
CA PHE A 114 -13.04 3.84 -9.35
C PHE A 114 -13.85 5.13 -9.47
N ALA A 115 -13.20 6.28 -9.38
CA ALA A 115 -13.84 7.59 -9.51
C ALA A 115 -14.04 8.04 -10.97
N VAL A 116 -13.84 7.15 -11.96
CA VAL A 116 -14.10 7.44 -13.40
C VAL A 116 -15.43 8.15 -13.66
N PRO A 117 -16.57 7.78 -13.01
CA PRO A 117 -17.83 8.48 -13.21
C PRO A 117 -17.81 9.96 -12.82
N LEU A 118 -16.88 10.35 -11.94
CA LEU A 118 -16.67 11.70 -11.41
C LEU A 118 -15.58 12.48 -12.18
N PHE A 119 -14.90 11.87 -13.15
CA PHE A 119 -13.89 12.57 -13.95
C PHE A 119 -14.53 13.64 -14.84
N PRO A 120 -13.76 14.65 -15.28
CA PRO A 120 -14.21 15.61 -16.30
C PRO A 120 -14.73 14.87 -17.52
N GLU A 121 -15.79 15.42 -18.14
CA GLU A 121 -16.57 14.70 -19.15
C GLU A 121 -15.71 14.09 -20.27
N LYS A 122 -14.74 14.84 -20.79
CA LYS A 122 -13.82 14.35 -21.82
C LYS A 122 -13.02 13.14 -21.34
N ASN A 123 -12.43 13.20 -20.15
CA ASN A 123 -11.63 12.13 -19.58
C ASN A 123 -12.51 10.92 -19.25
N LYS A 124 -13.71 11.15 -18.71
CA LYS A 124 -14.70 10.10 -18.48
C LYS A 124 -15.02 9.34 -19.76
N GLN A 125 -15.37 10.05 -20.85
CA GLN A 125 -15.69 9.41 -22.13
C GLN A 125 -14.51 8.62 -22.69
N ASN A 126 -13.29 9.17 -22.61
CA ASN A 126 -12.08 8.45 -23.01
C ASN A 126 -11.87 7.17 -22.16
N CYS A 127 -11.97 7.28 -20.84
CA CYS A 127 -11.84 6.11 -19.95
C CYS A 127 -12.86 5.03 -20.28
N LEU A 128 -14.13 5.40 -20.52
CA LEU A 128 -15.18 4.45 -20.87
C LEU A 128 -14.90 3.77 -22.22
N ALA A 129 -14.43 4.52 -23.22
CA ALA A 129 -14.06 3.97 -24.53
C ALA A 129 -12.86 3.01 -24.43
N GLU A 130 -11.79 3.41 -23.74
CA GLU A 130 -10.57 2.60 -23.53
C GLU A 130 -10.86 1.31 -22.73
N LEU A 131 -11.69 1.41 -21.69
CA LEU A 131 -12.10 0.26 -20.89
C LEU A 131 -12.99 -0.69 -21.70
N LYS A 132 -13.86 -0.16 -22.57
CA LYS A 132 -14.67 -0.97 -23.48
C LYS A 132 -13.79 -1.72 -24.49
N GLU A 133 -12.86 -1.02 -25.13
CA GLU A 133 -11.92 -1.61 -26.09
C GLU A 133 -11.10 -2.74 -25.45
N ARG A 134 -10.71 -2.59 -24.19
CA ARG A 134 -10.01 -3.64 -23.41
C ARG A 134 -10.85 -4.91 -23.27
N TYR A 135 -12.17 -4.83 -23.10
CA TYR A 135 -13.02 -6.02 -22.98
C TYR A 135 -13.23 -6.70 -24.33
N GLU A 136 -13.26 -5.92 -25.41
CA GLU A 136 -13.45 -6.41 -26.77
C GLU A 136 -12.15 -6.98 -27.37
N SER A 137 -10.99 -6.46 -26.96
CA SER A 137 -9.67 -6.88 -27.42
C SER A 137 -8.99 -7.86 -26.45
N LYS A 138 -8.82 -9.12 -26.88
CA LYS A 138 -7.98 -10.08 -26.15
C LYS A 138 -6.51 -9.84 -26.50
N SER A 139 -5.85 -8.98 -25.72
CA SER A 139 -4.39 -8.82 -25.80
C SER A 139 -3.68 -9.86 -24.92
N ASP A 140 -3.01 -10.81 -25.56
CA ASP A 140 -2.16 -11.82 -24.91
C ASP A 140 -0.76 -11.29 -24.53
N ILE A 141 -0.49 -10.01 -24.78
CA ILE A 141 0.81 -9.41 -24.46
C ILE A 141 0.97 -9.40 -22.93
N ARG A 142 2.04 -10.03 -22.46
CA ARG A 142 2.43 -10.03 -21.06
C ARG A 142 3.10 -8.70 -20.71
N PRO A 143 2.60 -7.94 -19.71
CA PRO A 143 3.24 -6.70 -19.27
C PRO A 143 4.67 -6.95 -18.80
N VAL A 144 5.62 -6.13 -19.29
CA VAL A 144 7.03 -6.14 -18.87
C VAL A 144 7.28 -5.06 -17.82
N THR A 145 6.59 -3.93 -17.97
CA THR A 145 6.67 -2.77 -17.08
C THR A 145 5.35 -2.53 -16.32
N PHE A 146 5.38 -1.70 -15.29
CA PHE A 146 4.18 -1.23 -14.60
C PHE A 146 3.32 -0.36 -15.53
N GLU A 147 3.93 0.44 -16.40
CA GLU A 147 3.23 1.18 -17.46
C GLU A 147 2.43 0.24 -18.36
N ASP A 148 3.05 -0.82 -18.90
CA ASP A 148 2.36 -1.81 -19.74
C ASP A 148 1.17 -2.43 -18.99
N TRP A 149 1.35 -2.70 -17.69
CA TRP A 149 0.32 -3.30 -16.86
C TRP A 149 -0.84 -2.32 -16.64
N VAL A 150 -0.57 -1.04 -16.40
CA VAL A 150 -1.62 -0.02 -16.26
C VAL A 150 -2.35 0.17 -17.58
N LEU A 151 -1.64 0.33 -18.70
CA LEU A 151 -2.24 0.49 -20.03
C LEU A 151 -3.14 -0.70 -20.37
N LYS A 152 -2.67 -1.93 -20.13
CA LYS A 152 -3.46 -3.16 -20.35
C LYS A 152 -4.71 -3.23 -19.46
N ASN A 153 -4.69 -2.67 -18.25
CA ASN A 153 -5.79 -2.82 -17.29
C ASN A 153 -6.73 -1.61 -17.20
N PHE A 154 -6.29 -0.42 -17.59
CA PHE A 154 -7.01 0.82 -17.35
C PHE A 154 -7.00 1.79 -18.52
N GLY A 155 -6.12 1.60 -19.50
CA GLY A 155 -5.97 2.52 -20.63
C GLY A 155 -5.09 3.74 -20.35
N PRO A 156 -4.72 4.49 -21.41
CA PRO A 156 -3.84 5.64 -21.32
C PRO A 156 -4.42 6.81 -20.53
N THR A 157 -5.74 7.04 -20.55
CA THR A 157 -6.31 8.20 -19.84
C THR A 157 -6.14 8.07 -18.32
N ILE A 158 -6.38 6.90 -17.73
CA ILE A 158 -6.15 6.67 -16.30
C ILE A 158 -4.65 6.66 -15.98
N HIS A 159 -3.83 6.10 -16.87
CA HIS A 159 -2.37 6.12 -16.72
C HIS A 159 -1.83 7.54 -16.58
N ASP A 160 -2.13 8.41 -17.55
CA ASP A 160 -1.57 9.75 -17.63
C ASP A 160 -2.15 10.69 -16.58
N SER A 161 -3.44 10.50 -16.21
CA SER A 161 -4.10 11.36 -15.22
C SER A 161 -3.75 10.98 -13.77
N PHE A 162 -3.54 9.69 -13.47
CA PHE A 162 -3.33 9.21 -12.11
C PHE A 162 -1.99 8.50 -11.90
N PHE A 163 -1.80 7.32 -12.51
CA PHE A 163 -0.70 6.43 -12.14
C PHE A 163 0.66 7.04 -12.43
N LYS A 164 0.83 7.68 -13.59
CA LYS A 164 2.09 8.30 -14.00
C LYS A 164 2.53 9.43 -13.05
N PRO A 165 1.72 10.48 -12.80
CA PRO A 165 2.12 11.53 -11.86
C PRO A 165 2.22 11.00 -10.42
N TYR A 166 1.32 10.11 -9.99
CA TYR A 166 1.34 9.56 -8.64
C TYR A 166 2.59 8.72 -8.37
N MET A 167 2.97 7.83 -9.30
CA MET A 167 4.16 7.00 -9.12
C MET A 167 5.43 7.84 -9.14
N ARG A 168 5.54 8.86 -10.01
CA ARG A 168 6.68 9.81 -9.94
C ARG A 168 6.73 10.53 -8.59
N LYS A 169 5.59 10.94 -8.05
CA LYS A 169 5.53 11.65 -6.76
C LYS A 169 5.98 10.78 -5.59
N ILE A 170 5.53 9.51 -5.56
CA ILE A 170 5.79 8.61 -4.43
C ILE A 170 7.11 7.86 -4.58
N TRP A 171 7.39 7.34 -5.77
CA TRP A 171 8.54 6.47 -6.04
C TRP A 171 9.71 7.20 -6.68
N THR A 172 9.54 8.45 -7.13
CA THR A 172 10.58 9.24 -7.83
C THR A 172 11.08 8.58 -9.13
N ILE A 173 10.33 7.63 -9.69
CA ILE A 173 10.69 6.81 -10.84
C ILE A 173 9.50 6.76 -11.84
N GLU A 174 9.83 6.67 -13.13
CA GLU A 174 8.85 6.49 -14.21
C GLU A 174 8.20 5.10 -14.18
N THR A 175 6.92 5.02 -14.52
CA THR A 175 6.14 3.77 -14.57
C THR A 175 6.73 2.72 -15.53
N SER A 176 7.39 3.17 -16.60
CA SER A 176 8.11 2.32 -17.56
C SER A 176 9.40 1.70 -17.01
N LYS A 177 9.91 2.19 -15.88
CA LYS A 177 11.13 1.68 -15.21
C LYS A 177 10.82 0.73 -14.04
N MET A 178 9.54 0.45 -13.79
CA MET A 178 9.09 -0.39 -12.69
C MET A 178 8.61 -1.74 -13.21
N THR A 179 8.94 -2.84 -12.54
CA THR A 179 8.36 -4.16 -12.85
C THR A 179 6.89 -4.22 -12.38
N PRO A 180 6.01 -5.04 -12.99
CA PRO A 180 4.61 -5.15 -12.57
C PRO A 180 4.38 -6.22 -11.48
N ILE A 181 5.40 -6.94 -11.00
CA ILE A 181 5.21 -8.13 -10.14
C ILE A 181 4.57 -7.83 -8.77
N TRP A 182 4.67 -6.58 -8.30
CA TRP A 182 4.22 -6.17 -6.97
C TRP A 182 2.75 -5.70 -6.94
N VAL A 183 2.11 -5.53 -8.10
CA VAL A 183 0.77 -4.89 -8.21
C VAL A 183 -0.34 -5.69 -7.54
N GLY A 184 -0.19 -7.02 -7.40
CA GLY A 184 -1.27 -7.94 -7.03
C GLY A 184 -2.09 -7.54 -5.81
N ASN A 185 -1.43 -7.16 -4.72
CA ASN A 185 -2.10 -6.74 -3.47
C ASN A 185 -2.14 -5.22 -3.29
N ARG A 186 -1.67 -4.45 -4.28
CA ARG A 186 -1.45 -3.00 -4.15
C ARG A 186 -2.37 -2.18 -5.06
N VAL A 187 -2.69 -2.67 -6.25
CA VAL A 187 -3.50 -1.95 -7.23
C VAL A 187 -4.78 -2.73 -7.52
N ALA A 188 -5.92 -2.19 -7.06
CA ALA A 188 -7.23 -2.78 -7.28
C ALA A 188 -7.58 -2.75 -8.77
N LYS A 189 -7.91 -3.91 -9.35
CA LYS A 189 -8.44 -3.99 -10.70
C LYS A 189 -9.83 -3.37 -10.76
N LEU A 190 -10.22 -2.88 -11.93
CA LEU A 190 -11.57 -2.41 -12.24
C LEU A 190 -12.22 -3.39 -13.24
N PRO A 191 -13.02 -4.37 -12.75
CA PRO A 191 -13.86 -5.22 -13.59
C PRO A 191 -15.01 -4.45 -14.26
N GLN A 192 -15.56 -4.99 -15.33
CA GLN A 192 -16.62 -4.36 -16.11
C GLN A 192 -17.87 -4.12 -15.24
N GLU A 193 -18.35 -5.17 -14.59
CA GLU A 193 -19.53 -5.12 -13.70
C GLU A 193 -19.37 -4.06 -12.61
N LYS A 194 -18.14 -3.90 -12.09
CA LYS A 194 -17.86 -2.88 -11.07
C LYS A 194 -17.94 -1.48 -11.65
N LEU A 195 -17.40 -1.25 -12.84
CA LEU A 195 -17.51 0.03 -13.54
C LEU A 195 -18.97 0.36 -13.85
N GLU A 196 -19.74 -0.59 -14.39
CA GLU A 196 -21.16 -0.41 -14.70
C GLU A 196 -21.96 -0.05 -13.44
N SER A 197 -21.72 -0.76 -12.33
CA SER A 197 -22.29 -0.44 -11.03
C SER A 197 -21.95 0.98 -10.59
N LEU A 198 -20.69 1.41 -10.71
CA LEU A 198 -20.26 2.76 -10.31
C LEU A 198 -20.87 3.84 -11.21
N CYS A 199 -21.00 3.59 -12.51
CA CYS A 199 -21.61 4.52 -13.46
C CYS A 199 -23.14 4.68 -13.24
N ALA A 200 -23.80 3.69 -12.63
CA ALA A 200 -25.23 3.73 -12.34
C ALA A 200 -25.57 4.49 -11.03
N MET A 201 -24.56 4.75 -10.18
CA MET A 201 -24.74 5.46 -8.91
C MET A 201 -24.85 6.97 -9.11
N SER A 202 -25.56 7.65 -8.20
CA SER A 202 -25.58 9.11 -8.13
C SER A 202 -24.24 9.67 -7.64
N LYS A 203 -24.02 10.98 -7.81
CA LYS A 203 -22.79 11.62 -7.29
C LYS A 203 -22.70 11.52 -5.77
N GLU A 204 -23.83 11.63 -5.07
CA GLU A 204 -23.92 11.55 -3.61
C GLU A 204 -23.60 10.14 -3.11
N GLU A 205 -23.90 9.10 -3.90
CA GLU A 205 -23.59 7.71 -3.55
C GLU A 205 -22.11 7.35 -3.79
N LEU A 206 -21.41 8.12 -4.62
CA LEU A 206 -20.01 7.90 -4.98
C LEU A 206 -19.01 8.61 -4.04
N VAL A 207 -19.49 9.53 -3.18
CA VAL A 207 -18.67 10.37 -2.29
C VAL A 207 -18.79 9.92 -0.84
#